data_AF-A0A345PLY1-F1
#
_entry.id   AF-A0A345PLY1-F1
#
_cell.length_a   1.000
_cell.length_b   1.000
_cell.length_c   1.000
_cell.angle_alpha   90.00
_cell.angle_beta   90.00
_cell.angle_gamma   90.00
#
_symmetry.space_group_name_H-M   'P 1'
#
loop_
_entity.id
_entity.type
_entity.pdbx_description
1 polymer ?
#
loop_
_entity_poly.entity_id
_entity_poly.type
_entity_poly.pdbx_seq_one_letter_code
_entity_poly.pdbx_strand_id
1 'polypeptide(L)' 'MVLVLLNKLVIYRAEKGWTQEQLAKKVGVSRQTIATLEKNKYNPSLILAFKIANAF' A
#
# COMPACT_ATOMS: atom_id res chain seq x y z
N MET A 1 12.26 18.73 -4.71
CA MET A 1 10.95 18.34 -4.13
C MET A 1 10.46 17.12 -4.88
N VAL A 2 10.42 15.94 -4.24
CA VAL A 2 9.97 14.70 -4.92
C VAL A 2 8.44 14.67 -4.88
N LEU A 3 7.80 14.51 -6.05
CA LEU A 3 6.36 14.35 -6.14
C LEU A 3 5.95 13.00 -5.54
N VAL A 4 5.07 13.00 -4.54
CA VAL A 4 4.51 11.77 -3.97
C VAL A 4 3.16 11.46 -4.60
N LEU A 5 2.99 10.22 -5.03
CA LEU A 5 1.83 9.72 -5.72
C LEU A 5 0.71 9.45 -4.71
N LEU A 6 -0.44 10.10 -4.92
CA LEU A 6 -1.61 9.88 -4.08
C LEU A 6 -2.19 8.50 -4.36
N ASN A 7 -2.45 7.72 -3.31
CA ASN A 7 -3.05 6.40 -3.43
C ASN A 7 -4.42 6.30 -2.73
N LYS A 8 -5.16 5.25 -3.09
CA LYS A 8 -6.48 4.89 -2.53
C LYS A 8 -6.43 3.59 -1.72
N LEU A 9 -5.26 3.22 -1.18
CA LEU A 9 -5.09 1.92 -0.53
C LEU A 9 -6.04 1.71 0.64
N VAL A 10 -6.31 2.76 1.43
CA VAL A 10 -7.28 2.69 2.54
C VAL A 10 -8.67 2.28 2.04
N ILE A 11 -9.10 2.80 0.89
CA ILE A 11 -10.43 2.54 0.31
C ILE A 11 -10.51 1.08 -0.15
N TYR A 12 -9.59 0.64 -1.02
CA TYR A 12 -9.58 -0.74 -1.53
C TYR A 12 -9.43 -1.76 -0.41
N ARG A 13 -8.65 -1.42 0.62
CA ARG A 13 -8.48 -2.28 1.79
C ARG A 13 -9.74 -2.36 2.63
N ALA A 14 -10.47 -1.25 2.80
CA ALA A 14 -11.76 -1.23 3.48
C ALA A 14 -12.83 -2.03 2.73
N GLU A 15 -12.89 -1.93 1.40
CA GLU A 15 -13.82 -2.69 0.55
C GLU A 15 -13.63 -4.22 0.70
N LYS A 16 -12.40 -4.67 0.97
CA LYS A 16 -12.09 -6.09 1.22
C LYS A 16 -12.11 -6.47 2.71
N GLY A 17 -12.39 -5.53 3.63
CA GLY A 17 -12.35 -5.76 5.08
C GLY A 17 -10.96 -6.08 5.63
N TRP A 18 -9.90 -5.60 4.98
CA TRP A 18 -8.51 -5.91 5.36
C TRP A 18 -7.92 -4.90 6.36
N THR A 19 -7.09 -5.40 7.25
CA THR A 19 -6.17 -4.61 8.08
C THR A 19 -4.90 -4.29 7.31
N GLN A 20 -4.14 -3.27 7.75
CA GLN A 20 -2.83 -2.96 7.15
C GLN A 20 -1.89 -4.16 7.18
N GLU A 21 -1.92 -4.94 8.25
CA GLU A 21 -1.12 -6.16 8.43
C GLU A 21 -1.47 -7.22 7.38
N GLN A 22 -2.76 -7.40 7.06
CA GLN A 22 -3.19 -8.36 6.04
C GLN A 22 -2.72 -7.98 4.64
N LEU A 23 -2.80 -6.69 4.27
CA LEU A 23 -2.24 -6.22 3.00
C LEU A 23 -0.72 -6.38 2.97
N ALA A 24 -0.04 -6.03 4.07
CA ALA A 24 1.39 -6.14 4.20
C ALA A 24 1.89 -7.59 3.97
N LYS A 25 1.22 -8.57 4.61
CA LYS A 25 1.47 -9.99 4.40
C LYS A 25 1.27 -10.42 2.94
N LYS A 26 0.18 -9.98 2.29
CA LYS A 26 -0.11 -10.31 0.88
C LYS A 26 0.97 -9.83 -0.07
N VAL A 27 1.53 -8.63 0.15
CA VAL A 27 2.54 -8.03 -0.74
C VAL A 27 3.98 -8.25 -0.26
N GLY A 28 4.17 -8.93 0.87
CA GLY A 28 5.48 -9.29 1.41
C GLY A 28 6.28 -8.10 1.93
N VAL A 29 5.64 -7.19 2.66
CA VAL A 29 6.28 -6.02 3.30
C VAL A 29 5.86 -5.91 4.76
N SER A 30 6.46 -4.97 5.51
CA SER A 30 6.04 -4.68 6.88
C SER A 30 4.72 -3.89 6.90
N ARG A 31 3.96 -4.01 7.99
CA ARG A 31 2.79 -3.15 8.22
C ARG A 31 3.13 -1.66 8.21
N GLN A 32 4.31 -1.28 8.71
CA GLN A 32 4.78 0.10 8.69
C GLN A 32 4.95 0.63 7.25
N THR A 33 5.37 -0.23 6.32
CA THR A 33 5.44 0.09 4.89
C THR A 33 4.06 0.46 4.34
N ILE A 34 3.03 -0.34 4.63
CA ILE A 34 1.65 -0.02 4.22
C ILE A 34 1.17 1.27 4.89
N ALA A 35 1.42 1.45 6.19
CA ALA A 35 0.98 2.65 6.91
C ALA A 35 1.62 3.95 6.40
N THR A 36 2.88 3.90 5.95
CA THR A 36 3.58 5.06 5.38
C THR A 36 3.17 5.33 3.94
N LEU A 37 2.87 4.28 3.15
CA LEU A 37 2.25 4.42 1.83
C LEU A 37 0.87 5.07 1.93
N GLU A 38 -0.02 4.60 2.80
CA GLU A 38 -1.36 5.19 3.00
C GLU A 38 -1.30 6.68 3.40
N LYS A 39 -0.20 7.11 4.03
CA LYS A 39 0.07 8.52 4.39
C LYS A 39 0.78 9.32 3.29
N ASN A 40 0.97 8.74 2.10
CA ASN A 40 1.68 9.35 0.97
C ASN A 40 3.04 9.93 1.39
N LYS A 41 3.83 9.15 2.15
CA LYS A 41 5.16 9.60 2.61
C LYS A 41 6.28 9.31 1.62
N TYR A 42 6.08 8.36 0.71
CA TYR A 42 7.02 8.01 -0.35
C TYR A 42 6.31 7.25 -1.48
N ASN A 43 6.96 7.16 -2.64
CA ASN A 43 6.47 6.35 -3.77
C ASN A 43 6.94 4.90 -3.61
N PRO A 44 6.05 3.90 -3.75
CA PRO A 44 6.47 2.51 -3.76
C PRO A 44 7.42 2.25 -4.95
N SER A 45 8.26 1.23 -4.82
CA SER A 45 8.98 0.71 -6.00
C SER A 45 7.98 0.16 -7.02
N LEU A 46 8.38 0.08 -8.29
CA LEU A 46 7.54 -0.47 -9.36
C LEU A 46 7.05 -1.89 -9.01
N ILE A 47 7.94 -2.72 -8.46
CA ILE A 47 7.61 -4.09 -8.01
C ILE A 47 6.53 -4.06 -6.92
N LEU A 48 6.68 -3.18 -5.91
CA LEU A 48 5.69 -3.09 -4.83
C LEU A 48 4.35 -2.55 -5.35
N ALA A 49 4.37 -1.60 -6.29
CA ALA A 49 3.16 -1.10 -6.93
C ALA A 49 2.40 -2.23 -7.66
N PHE A 50 3.10 -3.06 -8.43
CA PHE A 50 2.48 -4.22 -9.09
C PHE A 50 1.95 -5.27 -8.11
N LYS A 51 2.70 -5.58 -7.04
CA LYS A 51 2.23 -6.49 -5.99
C LYS A 51 0.95 -5.98 -5.32
N ILE A 52 0.89 -4.68 -5.04
CA ILE A 52 -0.28 -4.03 -4.47
C ILE A 52 -1.46 -4.07 -5.45
N ALA A 53 -1.23 -3.77 -6.73
CA ALA A 53 -2.26 -3.81 -7.76
C ALA A 53 -2.85 -5.23 -7.90
N ASN A 54 -2.00 -6.26 -7.92
CA ASN A 54 -2.43 -7.66 -8.00
C ASN A 54 -3.09 -8.18 -6.70
N ALA A 55 -2.89 -7.49 -5.58
CA ALA A 55 -3.46 -7.92 -4.30
C ALA A 55 -4.95 -7.62 -4.19
N PHE A 56 -5.49 -6.64 -4.94
CA PHE A 56 -6.90 -6.23 -4.88
C PHE A 56 -7.73 -6.80 -6.02
#